data_AF-A0A7C3QMC5-F1
#
_entry.id   AF-A0A7C3QMC5-F1
#
_cell.length_a   1.000
_cell.length_b   1.000
_cell.length_c   1.000
_cell.angle_alpha   90.00
_cell.angle_beta   90.00
_cell.angle_gamma   90.00
#
_symmetry.space_group_name_H-M   'P 1'
#
loop_
_entity.id
_entity.type
_entity.pdbx_description
1 polymer ?
#
loop_
_entity_poly.entity_id
_entity_poly.type
_entity_poly.pdbx_seq_one_letter_code
_entity_poly.pdbx_strand_id
1 'polypeptide(L)'
;MVIMQFMDVRLTLPEDLARAAGLTGDEASQEAQFLLLLELYREGRLSLGRFAELVKMAPAALLERIGRHGTYLNYSPEDLAEDRRNLP
;
A
#
# COMPACT_ATOMS: atom_id res chain seq x y z
N MET A 1 -16.06 7.25 17.63
CA MET A 1 -15.53 5.99 17.07
C MET A 1 -16.08 5.86 15.66
N VAL A 2 -15.24 5.98 14.64
CA VAL A 2 -15.68 5.81 13.23
C VAL A 2 -15.70 4.31 12.97
N ILE A 3 -16.86 3.78 12.59
CA ILE A 3 -17.02 2.37 12.26
C ILE A 3 -16.49 2.18 10.84
N MET A 4 -15.41 1.42 10.67
CA MET A 4 -14.88 1.09 9.36
C MET A 4 -15.78 0.01 8.72
N GLN A 5 -16.40 0.32 7.59
CA GLN A 5 -17.15 -0.66 6.81
C GLN A 5 -16.21 -1.37 5.83
N PHE A 6 -16.39 -2.68 5.69
CA PHE A 6 -15.61 -3.52 4.78
C PHE A 6 -16.48 -4.01 3.64
N MET A 7 -15.87 -4.15 2.46
CA MET A 7 -16.47 -4.74 1.28
C MET A 7 -15.48 -5.73 0.69
N ASP A 8 -15.93 -6.95 0.40
CA ASP A 8 -15.12 -7.96 -0.28
C ASP A 8 -15.13 -7.73 -1.80
N VAL A 9 -13.96 -7.81 -2.40
CA VAL A 9 -13.76 -7.73 -3.86
C VAL A 9 -13.17 -9.05 -4.34
N ARG A 10 -13.80 -9.69 -5.32
CA ARG A 10 -13.28 -10.91 -5.96
C ARG A 10 -12.56 -10.57 -7.26
N LEU A 11 -11.39 -11.18 -7.44
CA LEU A 11 -10.58 -11.09 -8.65
C LEU A 11 -10.49 -12.47 -9.30
N THR A 12 -10.59 -12.52 -10.62
CA THR A 12 -10.34 -13.73 -11.42
C THR A 12 -9.24 -13.40 -12.42
N LEU A 13 -8.13 -14.12 -12.32
CA LEU A 13 -6.94 -13.92 -13.13
C LEU A 13 -6.50 -15.25 -13.73
N PRO A 14 -5.84 -15.23 -14.91
CA PRO A 14 -5.02 -16.36 -15.36
C PRO A 14 -4.02 -16.77 -14.27
N GLU A 15 -3.80 -18.07 -14.10
CA GLU A 15 -2.96 -18.60 -13.02
C GLU A 15 -1.50 -18.13 -13.14
N ASP A 16 -0.98 -18.08 -14.35
CA ASP A 16 0.35 -17.57 -14.66
C ASP A 16 0.50 -16.09 -14.26
N LEU A 17 -0.53 -15.27 -14.53
CA LEU A 17 -0.54 -13.87 -14.12
C LEU A 17 -0.62 -13.72 -12.60
N ALA A 18 -1.47 -14.50 -11.93
CA ALA A 18 -1.57 -14.48 -10.47
C ALA A 18 -0.22 -14.83 -9.82
N ARG A 19 0.48 -15.85 -10.33
CA ARG A 19 1.83 -16.21 -9.86
C ARG A 19 2.85 -15.12 -10.15
N ALA A 20 2.83 -14.52 -11.35
CA ALA A 20 3.73 -13.43 -11.70
C ALA A 20 3.54 -12.19 -10.82
N ALA A 21 2.32 -11.96 -10.35
CA ALA A 21 1.98 -10.89 -9.40
C ALA A 21 2.24 -11.27 -7.93
N GLY A 22 2.77 -12.46 -7.63
CA GLY A 22 3.00 -12.92 -6.26
C GLY A 22 1.74 -13.30 -5.49
N LEU A 23 0.59 -13.43 -6.16
CA LEU A 23 -0.70 -13.77 -5.55
C LEU A 23 -0.82 -15.30 -5.36
N THR A 24 0.00 -15.85 -4.46
CA THR A 24 0.08 -17.30 -4.23
C THR A 24 -0.14 -17.66 -2.76
N GLY A 25 -0.81 -18.78 -2.51
CA GLY A 25 -1.04 -19.31 -1.16
C GLY A 25 -2.00 -18.45 -0.32
N ASP A 26 -1.88 -18.56 0.99
CA ASP A 26 -2.81 -17.95 1.96
C ASP A 26 -2.67 -16.40 2.03
N GLU A 27 -1.56 -15.86 1.53
CA GLU A 27 -1.27 -14.41 1.55
C GLU A 27 -1.77 -13.68 0.31
N ALA A 28 -2.30 -14.39 -0.70
CA ALA A 28 -2.72 -13.80 -1.98
C ALA A 28 -3.70 -12.63 -1.82
N SER A 29 -4.66 -12.74 -0.90
CA SER A 29 -5.61 -11.64 -0.64
C SER A 29 -4.94 -10.40 -0.04
N GLN A 30 -3.95 -10.59 0.82
CA GLN A 30 -3.22 -9.48 1.46
C GLN A 30 -2.28 -8.80 0.45
N GLU A 31 -1.64 -9.59 -0.42
CA GLU A 31 -0.80 -9.04 -1.49
C GLU A 31 -1.66 -8.30 -2.54
N ALA A 32 -2.81 -8.84 -2.93
CA ALA A 32 -3.74 -8.16 -3.84
C ALA A 32 -4.23 -6.83 -3.24
N GLN A 33 -4.55 -6.82 -1.94
CA GLN A 33 -4.91 -5.59 -1.24
C GLN A 33 -3.74 -4.59 -1.24
N PHE A 34 -2.51 -5.04 -0.95
CA PHE A 34 -1.34 -4.17 -0.97
C PHE A 34 -1.10 -3.54 -2.34
N LEU A 35 -1.16 -4.33 -3.41
CA LEU A 35 -0.96 -3.86 -4.78
C LEU A 35 -2.04 -2.84 -5.20
N LEU A 36 -3.30 -3.05 -4.79
CA LEU A 36 -4.37 -2.09 -5.02
C LEU A 36 -4.12 -0.76 -4.29
N LEU A 37 -3.75 -0.82 -3.00
CA LEU A 37 -3.46 0.37 -2.21
C LEU A 37 -2.23 1.12 -2.72
N LEU A 38 -1.22 0.39 -3.19
CA LEU A 38 -0.03 0.96 -3.83
C LEU A 38 -0.40 1.77 -5.08
N GLU A 39 -1.29 1.27 -5.92
CA GLU A 39 -1.72 2.01 -7.12
C GLU A 39 -2.53 3.25 -6.76
N LEU A 40 -3.43 3.15 -5.77
CA LEU A 40 -4.18 4.31 -5.28
C LEU A 40 -3.27 5.39 -4.68
N TYR A 41 -2.19 5.00 -4.01
CA TYR A 41 -1.17 5.93 -3.50
C TYR A 41 -0.41 6.62 -4.64
N ARG A 42 -0.01 5.88 -5.67
CA ARG A 42 0.64 6.43 -6.88
C ARG A 42 -0.25 7.43 -7.60
N GLU A 43 -1.55 7.17 -7.65
CA GLU A 43 -2.55 8.08 -8.24
C GLU A 43 -2.88 9.29 -7.34
N GLY A 44 -2.31 9.39 -6.13
CA GLY A 44 -2.62 10.46 -5.16
C GLY A 44 -4.01 10.36 -4.52
N ARG A 45 -4.68 9.22 -4.67
CA ARG A 45 -6.03 8.94 -4.13
C ARG A 45 -6.00 8.35 -2.72
N LEU A 46 -4.80 7.98 -2.25
CA LEU A 46 -4.54 7.45 -0.92
C LEU A 46 -3.29 8.13 -0.36
N SER A 47 -3.34 8.65 0.86
CA SER A 47 -2.15 9.20 1.53
C SER A 47 -1.27 8.09 2.11
N LEU A 48 0.03 8.38 2.29
CA LEU A 48 0.97 7.42 2.89
C LEU A 48 0.53 6.98 4.30
N GLY A 49 0.06 7.92 5.13
CA GLY A 49 -0.41 7.62 6.48
C GLY A 49 -1.62 6.67 6.50
N ARG A 50 -2.61 6.88 5.62
CA ARG A 50 -3.77 5.98 5.53
C ARG A 50 -3.40 4.63 4.94
N PHE A 51 -2.45 4.57 4.01
CA PHE A 51 -1.91 3.31 3.51
C PHE A 51 -1.26 2.52 4.66
N ALA A 52 -0.38 3.14 5.44
CA ALA A 52 0.29 2.54 6.60
C ALA A 52 -0.72 1.97 7.63
N GLU A 53 -1.79 2.71 7.92
CA GLU A 53 -2.89 2.27 8.78
C GLU A 53 -3.57 0.99 8.25
N LEU A 54 -3.93 0.97 6.96
CA LEU A 54 -4.67 -0.13 6.33
C LEU A 54 -3.86 -1.42 6.27
N VAL A 55 -2.55 -1.34 6.03
CA VAL A 55 -1.66 -2.52 6.01
C VAL A 55 -1.03 -2.83 7.35
N LYS A 56 -1.30 -2.04 8.39
CA LYS A 56 -0.75 -2.18 9.74
C LYS A 56 0.79 -2.23 9.76
N MET A 57 1.42 -1.40 8.92
CA MET A 57 2.88 -1.28 8.84
C MET A 57 3.31 0.10 9.32
N ALA A 58 4.48 0.19 9.97
CA ALA A 58 5.09 1.48 10.26
C ALA A 58 5.46 2.20 8.93
N PRO A 59 5.37 3.55 8.85
CA PRO A 59 5.64 4.29 7.61
C PRO A 59 7.00 3.98 6.98
N ALA A 60 8.06 3.85 7.79
CA ALA A 60 9.40 3.50 7.30
C ALA A 60 9.44 2.11 6.64
N ALA A 61 8.81 1.10 7.26
CA ALA A 61 8.73 -0.25 6.71
C ALA A 61 7.86 -0.30 5.44
N LEU A 62 6.79 0.51 5.40
CA LEU A 62 5.96 0.66 4.21
C LEU A 62 6.76 1.27 3.06
N LEU A 63 7.51 2.35 3.30
CA LEU A 63 8.36 2.99 2.29
C LEU A 63 9.42 2.03 1.74
N GLU A 64 10.06 1.23 2.60
CA GLU A 64 10.99 0.18 2.15
C GLU A 64 10.30 -0.83 1.23
N ARG A 65 9.10 -1.31 1.62
CA ARG A 65 8.32 -2.26 0.81
C ARG A 65 7.92 -1.66 -0.53
N ILE A 66 7.38 -0.43 -0.54
CA ILE A 66 7.01 0.29 -1.75
C ILE A 66 8.21 0.48 -2.70
N GLY A 67 9.40 0.74 -2.13
CA GLY A 67 10.64 0.90 -2.89
C GLY A 67 11.01 -0.34 -3.72
N ARG A 68 10.66 -1.56 -3.28
CA ARG A 68 10.90 -2.81 -4.02
C ARG A 68 10.04 -2.94 -5.28
N HIS A 69 8.95 -2.17 -5.40
CA HIS A 69 8.09 -2.14 -6.59
C HIS A 69 8.49 -1.04 -7.60
N GLY A 70 9.70 -0.47 -7.47
CA GLY A 70 10.32 0.38 -8.50
C GLY A 70 9.67 1.74 -8.74
N THR A 71 9.14 2.39 -7.70
CA THR A 71 8.23 3.55 -7.87
C THR A 71 8.87 4.92 -7.74
N TYR A 72 8.35 5.85 -8.55
CA TYR A 72 8.34 7.29 -8.23
C TYR A 72 7.56 7.47 -6.92
N LEU A 73 8.26 7.86 -5.86
CA LEU A 73 7.65 8.23 -4.59
C LEU A 73 6.72 9.44 -4.84
N ASN A 74 5.40 9.25 -4.65
CA ASN A 74 4.46 10.36 -4.51
C ASN A 74 4.58 10.96 -3.10
N TYR A 75 5.81 11.35 -2.77
CA TYR A 75 6.22 11.89 -1.48
C TYR A 75 6.60 13.34 -1.73
N SER A 76 5.70 14.23 -1.33
CA SER A 76 5.84 15.65 -1.61
C SER A 76 6.89 16.28 -0.68
N PRO A 77 7.45 17.46 -1.03
CA PRO A 77 8.28 18.24 -0.13
C PRO A 77 7.58 18.56 1.20
N GLU A 78 6.26 18.70 1.18
CA GLU A 78 5.42 18.92 2.35
C GLU A 78 5.41 17.70 3.29
N ASP A 79 5.29 16.49 2.75
CA ASP A 79 5.38 15.23 3.50
C ASP A 79 6.76 15.11 4.17
N LEU A 80 7.83 15.43 3.42
CA LEU A 80 9.20 15.42 3.95
C LEU A 80 9.40 16.45 5.08
N ALA A 81 8.77 17.61 4.96
CA ALA A 81 8.83 18.65 5.97
C ALA A 81 8.04 18.27 7.23
N GLU A 82 6.93 17.55 7.08
CA GLU A 82 6.14 17.02 8.20
C GLU A 82 6.90 15.95 8.97
N ASP A 83 7.49 14.97 8.28
CA ASP A 83 8.30 13.94 8.94
C ASP A 83 9.51 14.53 9.66
N ARG A 84 10.19 15.54 9.08
CA ARG A 84 11.33 16.20 9.75
C ARG A 84 10.93 16.95 11.02
N ARG A 85 9.70 17.44 11.12
CA ARG A 85 9.19 18.08 12.36
C ARG A 85 8.87 17.05 13.45
N ASN A 86 8.57 15.81 13.05
CA ASN A 86 8.12 14.73 13.94
C ASN A 86 9.25 13.74 14.29
N LEU A 87 10.47 13.95 13.79
CA LEU A 87 11.65 13.19 14.22
C LEU A 87 12.06 13.61 15.65
N PRO A 88 12.25 12.66 16.58
CA PRO A 88 12.64 12.93 17.97
C PRO A 88 14.07 13.47 18.11
#